data_AF-M6K9N8-F1
#
_entry.id   AF-M6K9N8-F1
#
_cell.length_a   1.000
_cell.length_b   1.000
_cell.length_c   1.000
_cell.angle_alpha   90.00
_cell.angle_beta   90.00
_cell.angle_gamma   90.00
#
_symmetry.space_group_name_H-M   'P 1'
#
loop_
_entity.id
_entity.type
_entity.pdbx_description
1 polymer ?
#
loop_
_entity_poly.entity_id
_entity_poly.type
_entity_poly.pdbx_seq_one_letter_code
_entity_poly.pdbx_strand_id
1 'polypeptide(L)'
;MAKRYYLYYKQIATGNLTVGKPSGYSDFKHNPEAKRMSFILPENSGKAQEAIGKFVQDFQRLNLKKFSISNTSIQDSSTPTPSPGPGPSPKPPVGGTDPKPNPTKTETPGKTEKEEDNTMLLGGAVVLVLIGVIVWKNLQKKKKRRR
;
A
#
# COMPACT_ATOMS: atom_id res chain seq x y z
N MET A 1 -0.60 12.33 13.69
CA MET A 1 -1.33 11.04 13.68
C MET A 1 -0.33 9.93 13.41
N ALA A 2 -0.44 8.79 14.08
CA ALA A 2 0.42 7.64 13.81
C ALA A 2 0.15 7.13 12.39
N LYS A 3 1.16 6.62 11.68
CA LYS A 3 0.99 6.00 10.36
C LYS A 3 0.95 4.48 10.50
N ARG A 4 0.20 3.80 9.64
CA ARG A 4 0.11 2.34 9.58
C ARG A 4 0.55 1.87 8.20
N TYR A 5 1.44 0.89 8.18
CA TYR A 5 1.84 0.20 6.95
C TYR A 5 0.94 -1.02 6.75
N TYR A 6 0.48 -1.21 5.52
CA TYR A 6 -0.34 -2.33 5.08
C TYR A 6 0.40 -3.10 3.99
N LEU A 7 0.42 -4.42 4.13
CA LEU A 7 0.92 -5.37 3.16
C LEU A 7 -0.21 -6.31 2.76
N TYR A 8 -0.52 -6.31 1.48
CA TYR A 8 -1.47 -7.23 0.86
C TYR A 8 -0.68 -8.37 0.24
N TYR A 9 -1.22 -9.59 0.33
CA TYR A 9 -0.57 -10.77 -0.20
C TYR A 9 -1.53 -11.66 -0.97
N LYS A 10 -0.97 -12.53 -1.81
CA LYS A 10 -1.69 -13.59 -2.52
C LYS A 10 -0.99 -14.92 -2.33
N GLN A 11 -1.76 -16.00 -2.32
CA GLN A 11 -1.22 -17.35 -2.36
C GLN A 11 -0.75 -17.64 -3.79
N ILE A 12 0.42 -18.26 -3.91
CA ILE A 12 1.03 -18.64 -5.20
C ILE A 12 1.28 -20.15 -5.33
N ALA A 13 1.19 -20.90 -4.22
CA ALA A 13 1.25 -22.35 -4.22
C ALA A 13 -0.16 -22.96 -4.11
N THR A 14 -0.28 -24.25 -4.41
CA THR A 14 -1.55 -25.00 -4.33
C THR A 14 -1.80 -25.53 -2.92
N GLY A 15 -3.07 -25.82 -2.61
CA GLY A 15 -3.50 -26.38 -1.34
C GLY A 15 -4.02 -25.36 -0.32
N ASN A 16 -4.37 -25.83 0.88
CA ASN A 16 -4.81 -24.99 1.99
C ASN A 16 -3.60 -24.61 2.84
N LEU A 17 -3.03 -23.43 2.57
CA LEU A 17 -1.78 -22.98 3.19
C LEU A 17 -2.05 -21.91 4.23
N THR A 18 -1.36 -21.99 5.37
CA THR A 18 -1.36 -20.94 6.38
C THR A 18 -0.24 -19.95 6.09
N VAL A 19 -0.57 -18.66 6.11
CA VAL A 19 0.43 -17.58 5.97
C VAL A 19 1.25 -17.43 7.25
N GLY A 20 2.57 -17.40 7.11
CA GLY A 20 3.50 -17.06 8.17
C GLY A 20 3.43 -15.58 8.52
N LYS A 21 3.36 -15.27 9.82
CA LYS A 21 3.16 -13.92 10.34
C LYS A 21 4.49 -13.37 10.90
N PRO A 22 5.00 -12.24 10.39
CA PRO A 22 6.11 -11.53 11.05
C PRO A 22 5.74 -11.12 12.48
N SER A 23 6.73 -11.07 13.38
CA SER A 23 6.54 -10.76 14.82
C SER A 23 7.44 -9.60 15.27
N GLY A 24 7.11 -8.98 16.40
CA GLY A 24 7.88 -7.84 16.94
C GLY A 24 7.55 -6.48 16.30
N TYR A 25 6.35 -6.35 15.71
CA TYR A 25 5.86 -5.10 15.12
C TYR A 25 4.74 -4.50 15.98
N SER A 26 4.79 -3.18 16.19
CA SER A 26 3.84 -2.46 17.04
C SER A 26 2.42 -2.53 16.46
N ASP A 27 1.43 -2.86 17.30
CA ASP A 27 0.02 -3.01 16.92
C ASP A 27 -0.18 -3.83 15.64
N PHE A 28 0.54 -4.96 15.56
CA PHE A 28 0.43 -5.86 14.43
C PHE A 28 -1.00 -6.41 14.29
N LYS A 29 -1.57 -6.29 13.10
CA LYS A 29 -2.89 -6.84 12.75
C LYS A 29 -2.77 -7.73 11.51
N HIS A 30 -3.46 -8.86 11.54
CA HIS A 30 -3.59 -9.76 10.39
C HIS A 30 -5.06 -10.00 10.10
N ASN A 31 -5.50 -9.67 8.89
CA ASN A 31 -6.82 -9.99 8.37
C ASN A 31 -6.66 -11.05 7.25
N PRO A 32 -7.03 -12.32 7.50
CA PRO A 32 -6.89 -13.39 6.51
C PRO A 32 -7.88 -13.26 5.35
N GLU A 33 -9.09 -12.72 5.58
CA GLU A 33 -10.12 -12.55 4.56
C GLU A 33 -9.68 -11.55 3.48
N ALA A 34 -9.19 -10.39 3.93
CA ALA A 34 -8.63 -9.36 3.06
C ALA A 34 -7.19 -9.67 2.59
N LYS A 35 -6.62 -10.81 3.01
CA LYS A 35 -5.23 -11.22 2.78
C LYS A 35 -4.24 -10.08 3.05
N ARG A 36 -4.36 -9.49 4.24
CA ARG A 36 -3.68 -8.26 4.61
C ARG A 36 -3.05 -8.34 5.99
N MET A 37 -1.82 -7.85 6.11
CA MET A 37 -1.13 -7.64 7.38
C MET A 37 -0.78 -6.16 7.53
N SER A 38 -0.73 -5.67 8.77
CA SER A 38 -0.36 -4.28 9.03
C SER A 38 0.27 -4.08 10.40
N PHE A 39 0.99 -2.97 10.55
CA PHE A 39 1.57 -2.55 11.82
C PHE A 39 1.75 -1.03 11.87
N ILE A 40 1.82 -0.46 13.07
CA ILE A 40 2.08 0.97 13.26
C ILE A 40 3.54 1.30 13.00
N LEU A 41 3.76 2.31 12.16
CA LEU A 41 5.07 2.84 11.86
C LEU A 41 5.58 3.72 13.01
N PRO A 42 6.88 3.61 13.36
CA PRO A 42 7.56 4.60 14.17
C PRO A 42 7.40 6.02 13.60
N GLU A 43 7.34 7.02 14.48
CA GLU A 43 7.24 8.43 14.06
C GLU A 43 8.52 8.91 13.35
N ASN A 44 9.67 8.36 13.72
CA ASN A 44 10.94 8.62 13.05
C ASN A 44 10.97 7.94 11.67
N SER A 45 11.11 8.73 10.60
CA SER A 45 11.07 8.27 9.21
C SER A 45 12.14 7.21 8.88
N GLY A 46 13.36 7.35 9.41
CA GLY A 46 14.43 6.38 9.21
C GLY A 46 14.10 5.03 9.84
N LYS A 47 13.63 5.05 11.09
CA LYS A 47 13.17 3.83 11.79
C LYS A 47 11.93 3.22 11.12
N ALA A 48 11.06 4.04 10.55
CA ALA A 48 9.90 3.56 9.81
C ALA A 48 10.30 2.80 8.54
N GLN A 49 11.24 3.35 7.76
CA GLN A 49 11.75 2.67 6.57
C GLN A 49 12.46 1.36 6.91
N GLU A 50 13.27 1.33 7.98
CA GLU A 50 13.89 0.10 8.47
C GLU A 50 12.85 -0.94 8.90
N ALA A 51 11.83 -0.54 9.66
CA ALA A 51 10.76 -1.41 10.09
C ALA A 51 10.00 -2.02 8.89
N ILE A 52 9.69 -1.21 7.86
CA ILE A 52 9.07 -1.68 6.62
C ILE A 52 9.98 -2.70 5.92
N GLY A 53 11.27 -2.37 5.75
CA GLY A 53 12.22 -3.25 5.08
C GLY A 53 12.32 -4.60 5.78
N LYS A 54 12.49 -4.59 7.10
CA LYS A 54 12.51 -5.80 7.93
C LYS A 54 11.20 -6.59 7.80
N PHE A 55 10.06 -5.89 7.84
CA PHE A 55 8.73 -6.52 7.75
C PHE A 55 8.53 -7.26 6.43
N VAL A 56 8.88 -6.62 5.32
CA VAL A 56 8.82 -7.21 3.98
C VAL A 56 9.75 -8.41 3.88
N GLN A 57 10.98 -8.29 4.38
CA GLN A 57 11.95 -9.39 4.39
C GLN A 57 11.47 -10.58 5.23
N ASP A 58 10.95 -10.34 6.44
CA ASP A 58 10.40 -11.38 7.30
C ASP A 58 9.18 -12.04 6.67
N PHE A 59 8.29 -11.27 6.05
CA PHE A 59 7.16 -11.82 5.31
C PHE A 59 7.63 -12.76 4.20
N GLN A 60 8.58 -12.33 3.37
CA GLN A 60 9.12 -13.14 2.28
C GLN A 60 9.82 -14.41 2.79
N ARG A 61 10.62 -14.29 3.86
CA ARG A 61 11.32 -15.42 4.48
C ARG A 61 10.35 -16.47 5.02
N LEU A 62 9.31 -16.03 5.75
CA LEU A 62 8.33 -16.93 6.35
C LEU A 62 7.38 -17.56 5.32
N ASN A 63 7.16 -16.89 4.19
CA ASN A 63 6.17 -17.29 3.19
C ASN A 63 6.77 -17.72 1.85
N LEU A 64 8.07 -18.05 1.86
CA LEU A 64 8.82 -18.38 0.66
C LEU A 64 8.10 -19.43 -0.20
N LYS A 65 7.93 -19.13 -1.49
CA LYS A 65 7.24 -19.98 -2.49
C LYS A 65 5.77 -20.30 -2.19
N LYS A 66 5.18 -19.78 -1.11
CA LYS A 66 3.78 -20.03 -0.72
C LYS A 66 2.90 -18.80 -0.94
N PHE A 67 3.39 -17.63 -0.53
CA PHE A 67 2.69 -16.35 -0.69
C PHE A 67 3.63 -15.31 -1.29
N SER A 68 3.06 -14.38 -2.05
CA SER A 68 3.76 -13.21 -2.57
C SER A 68 3.05 -11.94 -2.15
N ILE A 69 3.81 -10.85 -2.00
CA ILE A 69 3.25 -9.52 -1.79
C ILE A 69 2.55 -9.12 -3.09
N SER A 70 1.32 -8.61 -2.99
CA SER A 70 0.53 -8.12 -4.13
C SER A 70 0.45 -6.59 -4.18
N ASN A 71 0.39 -5.94 -3.02
CA ASN A 71 0.33 -4.48 -2.91
C ASN A 71 0.79 -4.05 -1.51
N THR A 72 1.21 -2.80 -1.39
CA THR A 72 1.56 -2.19 -0.10
C THR A 72 1.06 -0.75 -0.04
N SER A 73 0.63 -0.29 1.14
CA SER A 73 0.13 1.07 1.32
C SER A 73 0.49 1.60 2.71
N ILE A 74 0.67 2.91 2.83
CA ILE A 74 0.79 3.61 4.12
C ILE A 74 -0.43 4.51 4.27
N GLN A 75 -1.11 4.42 5.40
CA GLN A 75 -2.25 5.29 5.71
C GLN A 75 -2.07 5.87 7.11
N ASP A 76 -2.68 7.03 7.35
CA ASP A 76 -2.78 7.54 8.71
C ASP A 76 -3.67 6.58 9.52
N SER A 77 -3.16 6.15 10.67
CA SER A 77 -3.91 5.42 11.68
C SER A 77 -4.78 6.41 12.43
N SER A 78 -5.85 6.89 11.79
CA SER A 78 -6.99 7.36 12.55
C SER A 78 -7.57 6.15 13.28
N THR A 79 -7.56 6.19 14.61
CA THR A 79 -8.64 5.53 15.34
C THR A 79 -9.94 6.05 14.73
N PRO A 80 -10.91 5.20 14.36
CA PRO A 80 -12.20 5.73 13.94
C PRO A 80 -12.68 6.60 15.10
N THR A 81 -12.82 7.90 14.86
CA THR A 81 -13.72 8.70 15.67
C THR A 81 -15.02 7.91 15.67
N PRO A 82 -15.59 7.51 16.83
CA PRO A 82 -16.88 6.84 16.83
C PRO A 82 -17.80 7.70 15.96
N SER A 83 -18.43 7.08 14.96
CA SER A 83 -19.48 7.75 14.20
C SER A 83 -20.38 8.41 15.22
N PRO A 84 -20.69 9.72 15.11
CA PRO A 84 -21.75 10.29 15.92
C PRO A 84 -22.93 9.33 15.76
N GLY A 85 -23.41 8.78 16.88
CA GLY A 85 -24.58 7.91 16.87
C GLY A 85 -25.72 8.63 16.13
N PRO A 86 -26.69 7.90 15.57
CA PRO A 86 -27.77 8.51 14.81
C PRO A 86 -28.40 9.64 15.63
N GLY A 87 -28.15 10.87 15.21
CA GLY A 87 -28.82 12.04 15.76
C GLY A 87 -30.33 11.86 15.58
N PRO A 88 -31.15 12.46 16.46
CA PRO A 88 -32.60 12.29 16.41
C PRO A 88 -33.14 12.59 15.01
N SER A 89 -33.86 11.61 14.47
CA SER A 89 -34.47 11.66 13.14
C SER A 89 -35.29 12.94 12.97
N PRO A 90 -35.02 13.77 11.94
CA PRO A 90 -35.87 14.92 11.65
C PRO A 90 -37.28 14.45 11.28
N LYS A 91 -38.28 15.05 11.92
CA LYS A 91 -39.70 14.83 11.64
C LYS A 91 -40.02 15.28 10.21
N PRO A 92 -40.82 14.52 9.41
CA PRO A 92 -41.10 14.89 8.04
C PRO A 92 -41.93 16.18 7.97
N PRO A 93 -41.57 17.17 7.15
CA PRO A 93 -42.46 18.27 6.82
C PRO A 93 -43.55 17.77 5.86
N VAL A 94 -44.80 17.97 6.28
CA VAL A 94 -46.00 17.83 5.45
C VAL A 94 -45.99 18.87 4.31
N GLY A 95 -46.48 18.44 3.14
CA GLY A 95 -46.18 19.03 1.84
C GLY A 95 -46.82 20.38 1.51
N GLY A 96 -46.54 20.82 0.28
CA GLY A 96 -47.15 22.00 -0.33
C GLY A 96 -46.38 22.53 -1.53
N THR A 97 -46.83 22.11 -2.73
CA THR A 97 -46.87 22.87 -3.99
C THR A 97 -45.58 23.42 -4.63
N ASP A 98 -45.20 22.78 -5.74
CA ASP A 98 -44.38 23.29 -6.86
C ASP A 98 -44.95 24.63 -7.39
N PRO A 99 -44.11 25.58 -7.84
CA PRO A 99 -43.92 25.70 -9.29
C PRO A 99 -42.47 26.03 -9.72
N LYS A 100 -41.91 25.20 -10.60
CA LYS A 100 -40.79 25.43 -11.55
C LYS A 100 -41.20 26.49 -12.61
N PRO A 101 -40.36 27.45 -13.08
CA PRO A 101 -39.11 27.27 -13.90
C PRO A 101 -37.98 28.28 -13.55
N ASN A 102 -36.70 28.21 -13.96
CA ASN A 102 -36.04 28.02 -15.26
C ASN A 102 -34.53 27.69 -15.00
N PRO A 103 -33.73 27.20 -15.98
CA PRO A 103 -32.48 26.49 -15.73
C PRO A 103 -31.26 27.44 -15.67
N THR A 104 -30.61 27.52 -14.50
CA THR A 104 -29.23 28.00 -14.45
C THR A 104 -28.31 26.85 -14.82
N LYS A 105 -27.74 26.91 -16.03
CA LYS A 105 -26.58 26.11 -16.41
C LYS A 105 -25.49 26.32 -15.37
N THR A 106 -25.10 25.26 -14.68
CA THR A 106 -23.79 25.19 -14.04
C THR A 106 -23.00 24.14 -14.79
N GLU A 107 -21.88 24.61 -15.32
CA GLU A 107 -21.03 23.93 -16.27
C GLU A 107 -20.39 22.70 -15.64
N THR A 108 -20.45 21.58 -16.36
CA THR A 108 -19.53 20.46 -16.21
C THR A 108 -18.23 20.84 -16.92
N PRO A 109 -17.09 20.98 -16.23
CA PRO A 109 -15.81 20.67 -16.84
C PRO A 109 -15.53 19.19 -16.60
N GLY A 110 -15.90 18.38 -17.57
CA GLY A 110 -15.19 17.13 -17.79
C GLY A 110 -13.78 17.51 -18.18
N LYS A 111 -12.79 17.22 -17.33
CA LYS A 111 -11.40 17.14 -17.75
C LYS A 111 -10.74 15.95 -17.06
N THR A 112 -10.72 14.86 -17.80
CA THR A 112 -9.71 13.81 -17.70
C THR A 112 -8.33 14.46 -17.70
N GLU A 113 -7.62 14.39 -16.57
CA GLU A 113 -6.18 14.69 -16.50
C GLU A 113 -5.46 13.58 -15.72
N LYS A 114 -4.89 12.68 -16.53
CA LYS A 114 -3.60 11.99 -16.44
C LYS A 114 -3.09 11.60 -15.05
N GLU A 115 -3.05 10.28 -14.87
CA GLU A 115 -1.98 9.55 -14.19
C GLU A 115 -0.62 10.24 -14.38
N GLU A 116 -0.04 10.72 -13.28
CA GLU A 116 1.39 10.92 -13.18
C GLU A 116 2.02 9.70 -12.50
N ASP A 117 2.36 8.75 -13.34
CA ASP A 117 3.12 7.54 -13.03
C ASP A 117 4.55 7.88 -12.59
N ASN A 118 4.72 8.28 -11.33
CA ASN A 118 6.04 8.39 -10.72
C ASN A 118 6.59 7.03 -10.23
N THR A 119 5.83 5.94 -10.42
CA THR A 119 6.25 4.58 -10.05
C THR A 119 7.23 3.98 -11.06
N MET A 120 7.21 4.44 -12.31
CA MET A 120 8.09 3.91 -13.38
C MET A 120 9.54 4.41 -13.27
N LEU A 121 9.77 5.60 -12.70
CA LEU A 121 11.11 6.17 -12.53
C LEU A 121 11.93 5.46 -11.45
N LEU A 122 11.29 4.99 -10.38
CA LEU A 122 12.00 4.31 -9.29
C LEU A 122 12.36 2.85 -9.63
N GLY A 123 11.50 2.16 -10.40
CA GLY A 123 11.78 0.79 -10.88
C GLY A 123 12.90 0.74 -11.93
N GLY A 124 12.93 1.70 -12.86
CA GLY A 124 13.94 1.75 -13.93
C GLY A 124 15.35 2.02 -13.42
N ALA A 125 15.51 2.93 -12.46
CA ALA A 125 16.82 3.29 -11.90
C ALA A 125 17.50 2.09 -11.18
N VAL A 126 16.72 1.29 -10.43
CA VAL A 126 17.26 0.11 -9.72
C VAL A 126 17.73 -0.97 -10.70
N VAL A 127 17.00 -1.20 -11.79
CA VAL A 127 17.36 -2.21 -12.80
C VAL A 127 18.64 -1.81 -13.53
N LEU A 128 18.80 -0.53 -13.90
CA LEU A 128 20.01 -0.05 -14.58
C LEU A 128 21.26 -0.14 -13.68
N VAL A 129 21.14 0.18 -12.39
CA VAL A 129 22.24 0.04 -11.42
C VAL A 129 22.64 -1.43 -11.27
N LEU A 130 21.68 -2.36 -11.18
CA LEU A 130 21.96 -3.80 -11.07
C LEU A 130 22.66 -4.35 -12.32
N ILE A 131 22.18 -3.99 -13.52
CA ILE A 131 22.82 -4.40 -14.77
C ILE A 131 24.25 -3.83 -14.85
N GLY A 132 24.44 -2.56 -14.51
CA GLY A 132 25.76 -1.92 -14.47
C GLY A 132 26.75 -2.64 -13.55
N VAL A 133 26.33 -2.99 -12.33
CA VAL A 133 27.16 -3.70 -11.34
C VAL A 133 27.52 -5.11 -11.83
N ILE A 134 26.59 -5.84 -12.45
CA ILE A 134 26.82 -7.20 -12.98
C ILE A 134 27.83 -7.15 -14.14
N VAL A 135 27.64 -6.24 -15.10
CA VAL A 135 28.54 -6.09 -16.25
C VAL A 135 29.94 -5.68 -15.79
N TRP A 136 30.05 -4.73 -14.85
CA TRP A 136 31.33 -4.30 -14.29
C TRP A 136 32.08 -5.44 -13.59
N LYS A 137 31.39 -6.22 -12.75
CA LYS A 137 31.99 -7.38 -12.07
C LYS A 137 32.49 -8.44 -13.07
N ASN A 138 31.75 -8.68 -14.15
CA ASN A 138 32.17 -9.62 -15.19
C ASN A 138 33.35 -9.11 -16.02
N LEU A 139 33.46 -7.81 -16.28
CA LEU A 139 34.62 -7.22 -16.95
C LEU A 139 35.90 -7.32 -16.11
N GLN A 140 35.80 -7.01 -14.80
CA GLN A 140 36.92 -7.14 -13.86
C GLN A 140 37.44 -8.58 -13.76
N LYS A 141 36.53 -9.57 -13.74
CA LYS A 141 36.90 -11.00 -13.74
C LYS A 141 37.63 -11.43 -15.02
N LYS A 142 37.23 -10.90 -16.19
CA LYS A 142 37.92 -11.20 -17.47
C LYS A 142 39.31 -10.56 -17.54
N LYS A 143 39.47 -9.34 -17.02
CA LYS A 143 40.76 -8.62 -17.03
C LYS A 143 41.80 -9.29 -16.12
N LYS A 144 41.37 -9.90 -15.01
CA LYS A 144 42.24 -10.65 -14.08
C LYS A 144 42.67 -12.04 -14.57
N ARG A 145 42.00 -12.59 -15.60
CA ARG A 145 42.32 -13.90 -16.21
C ARG A 145 43.25 -13.80 -17.43
N ARG A 146 43.53 -12.59 -17.92
CA ARG A 146 44.39 -12.33 -19.10
C ARG A 146 45.73 -11.66 -18.74
N ARG A 147 46.06 -11.59 -17.46
CA ARG A 147 47.41 -11.27 -16.98
C ARG A 147 48.01 -12.52 -16.37
#